data_AF-A0A5C8DVN9-F1
#
_entry.id   AF-A0A5C8DVN9-F1
#
_cell.length_a   1.000
_cell.length_b   1.000
_cell.length_c   1.000
_cell.angle_alpha   90.00
_cell.angle_beta   90.00
_cell.angle_gamma   90.00
#
_symmetry.space_group_name_H-M   'P 1'
#
loop_
_entity.id
_entity.type
_entity.pdbx_description
1 polymer ?
#
loop_
_entity_poly.entity_id
_entity_poly.type
_entity_poly.pdbx_seq_one_letter_code
_entity_poly.pdbx_strand_id
1 'polypeptide(L)'
;MKDYPYDEMLQRCEELTRNGDTLAVTWNGGNDSGWYEMEINGQIVNTPSTTDEKIIDMVAEHIGYGSFAGNFSTEGKVVYNHDEKCFEGTDTYSEEDLGDHPCEIIITFSKELWFDRLDISIEDIYDEDPLTTARFIILNGPYTIEHETCQKAIQEMIDEQVNIEVAKIEDEGQVGINTSFSIHLNDLQAEDGIYTYKIDSLPYSYENCRTESRTISLIP
;
A
#
# COMPACT_ATOMS: atom_id res chain seq x y z
N MET A 1 -28.00 -12.50 -9.20
CA MET A 1 -27.36 -12.90 -10.46
C MET A 1 -28.05 -12.09 -11.54
N LYS A 2 -27.35 -11.13 -12.14
CA LYS A 2 -27.89 -10.39 -13.30
C LYS A 2 -28.13 -11.42 -14.42
N ASP A 3 -29.26 -11.30 -15.10
CA ASP A 3 -29.55 -12.14 -16.27
C ASP A 3 -28.89 -11.48 -17.48
N TYR A 4 -27.73 -12.00 -17.89
CA TYR A 4 -26.98 -11.48 -19.02
C TYR A 4 -27.47 -12.12 -20.32
N PRO A 5 -27.73 -11.34 -21.38
CA PRO A 5 -28.08 -11.88 -22.68
C PRO A 5 -26.81 -12.38 -23.39
N TYR A 6 -26.29 -13.53 -22.95
CA TYR A 6 -25.02 -14.10 -23.43
C TYR A 6 -24.94 -14.21 -24.95
N ASP A 7 -26.02 -14.65 -25.62
CA ASP A 7 -26.05 -14.75 -27.09
C ASP A 7 -25.90 -13.39 -27.79
N GLU A 8 -26.51 -12.32 -27.24
CA GLU A 8 -26.43 -10.95 -27.77
C GLU A 8 -25.01 -10.40 -27.61
N MET A 9 -24.40 -10.63 -26.44
CA MET A 9 -23.02 -10.21 -26.16
C MET A 9 -22.02 -10.99 -27.01
N LEU A 10 -22.20 -12.29 -27.15
CA LEU A 10 -21.38 -13.14 -28.00
C LEU A 10 -21.43 -12.65 -29.45
N GLN A 11 -22.63 -12.46 -30.02
CA GLN A 11 -22.78 -11.93 -31.37
C GLN A 11 -22.06 -10.58 -31.53
N ARG A 12 -22.19 -9.69 -30.54
CA ARG A 12 -21.52 -8.39 -30.55
C ARG A 12 -20.00 -8.52 -30.56
N CYS A 13 -19.42 -9.40 -29.73
CA CYS A 13 -17.98 -9.66 -29.73
C CYS A 13 -17.51 -10.17 -31.10
N GLU A 14 -18.21 -11.15 -31.68
CA GLU A 14 -17.90 -11.71 -33.00
C GLU A 14 -17.95 -10.65 -34.11
N GLU A 15 -18.94 -9.75 -34.07
CA GLU A 15 -19.07 -8.66 -35.04
C GLU A 15 -17.91 -7.67 -34.94
N LEU A 16 -17.53 -7.29 -33.71
CA LEU A 16 -16.45 -6.34 -33.45
C LEU A 16 -15.07 -6.90 -33.85
N THR A 17 -14.86 -8.20 -33.73
CA THR A 17 -13.57 -8.84 -34.04
C THR A 17 -13.52 -9.50 -35.42
N ARG A 18 -14.60 -9.45 -36.21
CA ARG A 18 -14.74 -10.18 -37.49
C ARG A 18 -13.63 -9.89 -38.51
N ASN A 19 -13.07 -8.68 -38.47
CA ASN A 19 -12.02 -8.26 -39.40
C ASN A 19 -10.60 -8.49 -38.86
N GLY A 20 -10.46 -9.23 -37.75
CA GLY A 20 -9.20 -9.40 -37.03
C GLY A 20 -8.89 -8.26 -36.04
N ASP A 21 -9.87 -7.41 -35.77
CA ASP A 21 -9.76 -6.36 -34.77
C ASP A 21 -9.71 -6.98 -33.36
N THR A 22 -8.95 -6.36 -32.46
CA THR A 22 -8.81 -6.78 -31.07
C THR A 22 -9.84 -6.09 -30.20
N LEU A 23 -10.73 -6.86 -29.56
CA LEU A 23 -11.66 -6.37 -28.55
C LEU A 23 -11.11 -6.67 -27.16
N ALA A 24 -11.03 -5.66 -26.30
CA ALA A 24 -10.62 -5.82 -24.91
C ALA A 24 -11.51 -5.04 -23.95
N VAL A 25 -11.52 -5.48 -22.70
CA VAL A 25 -12.01 -4.69 -21.56
C VAL A 25 -10.83 -4.49 -20.62
N THR A 26 -10.56 -3.23 -20.28
CA THR A 26 -9.52 -2.81 -19.35
C THR A 26 -10.15 -2.21 -18.12
N TRP A 27 -9.43 -2.27 -17.00
CA TRP A 27 -9.82 -1.58 -15.78
C TRP A 27 -8.60 -1.03 -15.07
N ASN A 28 -8.84 0.05 -14.34
CA ASN A 28 -7.92 0.58 -13.36
C ASN A 28 -8.76 1.10 -12.20
N GLY A 29 -8.37 0.78 -10.97
CA GLY A 29 -9.09 1.25 -9.79
C GLY A 29 -8.36 0.96 -8.50
N GLY A 30 -8.91 1.46 -7.41
CA GLY A 30 -8.28 1.52 -6.12
C GLY A 30 -8.42 2.90 -5.47
N ASN A 31 -8.16 2.99 -4.17
CA ASN A 31 -8.18 4.25 -3.42
C ASN A 31 -9.48 5.06 -3.64
N ASP A 32 -10.63 4.38 -3.52
CA ASP A 32 -11.99 4.93 -3.63
C ASP A 32 -12.42 5.38 -5.04
N SER A 33 -11.67 5.02 -6.08
CA SER A 33 -12.04 5.31 -7.46
C SER A 33 -11.66 4.19 -8.42
N GLY A 34 -12.33 4.11 -9.56
CA GLY A 34 -11.97 3.16 -10.59
C GLY A 34 -12.93 3.17 -11.75
N TRP A 35 -12.53 2.50 -12.81
CA TRP A 35 -13.27 2.44 -14.06
C TRP A 35 -13.05 1.11 -14.77
N TYR A 36 -14.00 0.80 -15.66
CA TYR A 36 -13.86 -0.24 -16.68
C TYR A 36 -14.13 0.41 -18.03
N GLU A 37 -13.31 0.12 -19.02
CA GLU A 37 -13.44 0.64 -20.38
C GLU A 37 -13.34 -0.48 -21.40
N MET A 38 -14.04 -0.30 -22.53
CA MET A 38 -13.90 -1.16 -23.69
C MET A 38 -12.91 -0.54 -24.67
N GLU A 39 -12.00 -1.36 -25.19
CA GLU A 39 -11.04 -0.98 -26.22
C GLU A 39 -11.26 -1.80 -27.50
N ILE A 40 -11.17 -1.14 -28.65
CA ILE A 40 -11.07 -1.79 -29.97
C ILE A 40 -9.75 -1.37 -30.60
N ASN A 41 -8.87 -2.34 -30.90
CA ASN A 41 -7.51 -2.10 -31.38
C ASN A 41 -6.70 -1.13 -30.50
N GLY A 42 -6.93 -1.19 -29.18
CA GLY A 42 -6.28 -0.31 -28.19
C GLY A 42 -6.82 1.11 -28.14
N GLN A 43 -7.95 1.40 -28.80
CA GLN A 43 -8.64 2.69 -28.70
C GLN A 43 -9.90 2.57 -27.84
N ILE A 44 -10.02 3.45 -26.84
CA ILE A 44 -11.17 3.51 -25.94
C ILE A 44 -12.45 3.85 -26.70
N VAL A 45 -13.50 3.07 -26.46
CA VAL A 45 -14.84 3.32 -26.97
C VAL A 45 -15.52 4.36 -26.08
N ASN A 46 -15.41 5.65 -26.44
CA ASN A 46 -15.97 6.77 -25.66
C ASN A 46 -17.51 6.79 -25.55
N THR A 47 -18.21 6.03 -26.40
CA THR A 47 -19.68 5.97 -26.41
C THR A 47 -20.11 4.52 -26.64
N PRO A 48 -20.04 3.67 -25.60
CA PRO A 48 -20.43 2.27 -25.71
C PRO A 48 -21.92 2.15 -26.03
N SER A 49 -22.28 1.15 -26.84
CA SER A 49 -23.68 0.78 -27.00
C SER A 49 -24.20 0.06 -25.75
N THR A 50 -25.52 -0.13 -25.63
CA THR A 50 -26.11 -0.90 -24.51
C THR A 50 -25.53 -2.31 -24.40
N THR A 51 -25.20 -2.96 -25.51
CA THR A 51 -24.60 -4.30 -25.50
C THR A 51 -23.13 -4.25 -25.08
N ASP A 52 -22.40 -3.19 -25.45
CA ASP A 52 -21.02 -2.97 -25.02
C ASP A 52 -20.96 -2.72 -23.50
N GLU A 53 -21.89 -1.94 -22.95
CA GLU A 53 -22.02 -1.72 -21.50
C GLU A 53 -22.31 -3.04 -20.76
N LYS A 54 -23.16 -3.93 -21.30
CA LYS A 54 -23.41 -5.25 -20.70
C LYS A 54 -22.16 -6.13 -20.66
N ILE A 55 -21.31 -6.07 -21.68
CA ILE A 55 -20.03 -6.79 -21.72
C ILE A 55 -19.11 -6.25 -20.63
N ILE A 56 -18.99 -4.92 -20.52
CA ILE A 56 -18.22 -4.26 -19.46
C ILE A 56 -18.74 -4.67 -18.07
N ASP A 57 -20.05 -4.60 -17.87
CA ASP A 57 -20.71 -5.00 -16.62
C ASP A 57 -20.45 -6.46 -16.26
N MET A 58 -20.48 -7.37 -17.24
CA MET A 58 -20.20 -8.79 -17.03
C MET A 58 -18.75 -8.99 -16.59
N VAL A 59 -17.79 -8.34 -17.25
CA VAL A 59 -16.39 -8.38 -16.85
C VAL A 59 -16.23 -7.83 -15.43
N ALA A 60 -16.82 -6.67 -15.13
CA ALA A 60 -16.77 -6.05 -13.81
C ALA A 60 -17.37 -6.95 -12.71
N GLU A 61 -18.48 -7.65 -12.97
CA GLU A 61 -19.08 -8.60 -12.02
C GLU A 61 -18.17 -9.81 -11.77
N HIS A 62 -17.47 -10.33 -12.79
CA HIS A 62 -16.55 -11.46 -12.64
C HIS A 62 -15.25 -11.08 -11.93
N ILE A 63 -14.73 -9.89 -12.20
CA ILE A 63 -13.52 -9.38 -11.56
C ILE A 63 -13.80 -9.04 -10.08
N GLY A 64 -14.96 -8.47 -9.77
CA GLY A 64 -15.48 -8.42 -8.39
C GLY A 64 -14.99 -7.26 -7.52
N TYR A 65 -14.30 -6.26 -8.06
CA TYR A 65 -13.79 -5.11 -7.28
C TYR A 65 -14.87 -4.11 -6.81
N GLY A 66 -16.13 -4.30 -7.19
CA GLY A 66 -17.27 -3.55 -6.65
C GLY A 66 -17.10 -2.03 -6.80
N SER A 67 -17.02 -1.31 -5.67
CA SER A 67 -16.89 0.16 -5.62
C SER A 67 -15.44 0.66 -5.62
N PHE A 68 -14.44 -0.21 -5.76
CA PHE A 68 -13.01 0.14 -5.66
C PHE A 68 -12.62 0.89 -4.37
N ALA A 69 -13.38 0.69 -3.29
CA ALA A 69 -13.14 1.34 -2.01
C ALA A 69 -12.15 0.53 -1.17
N GLY A 70 -11.12 1.19 -0.64
CA GLY A 70 -10.07 0.57 0.17
C GLY A 70 -8.64 0.89 -0.30
N ASN A 71 -7.67 0.50 0.54
CA ASN A 71 -6.23 0.69 0.31
C ASN A 71 -5.66 -0.44 -0.54
N PHE A 72 -6.12 -0.50 -1.78
CA PHE A 72 -5.59 -1.41 -2.79
C PHE A 72 -5.55 -0.69 -4.13
N SER A 73 -4.78 -1.22 -5.07
CA SER A 73 -4.85 -0.85 -6.46
C SER A 73 -5.05 -2.09 -7.32
N THR A 74 -5.70 -1.92 -8.46
CA THR A 74 -5.85 -2.97 -9.46
C THR A 74 -5.77 -2.36 -10.84
N GLU A 75 -5.07 -3.05 -11.72
CA GLU A 75 -5.11 -2.79 -13.14
C GLU A 75 -5.16 -4.11 -13.89
N GLY A 76 -5.91 -4.14 -14.97
CA GLY A 76 -5.95 -5.34 -15.76
C GLY A 76 -6.60 -5.17 -17.10
N LYS A 77 -6.51 -6.25 -17.86
CA LYS A 77 -6.97 -6.32 -19.23
C LYS A 77 -7.36 -7.74 -19.54
N VAL A 78 -8.54 -7.89 -20.13
CA VAL A 78 -8.96 -9.13 -20.77
C VAL A 78 -9.28 -8.87 -22.24
N VAL A 79 -8.85 -9.78 -23.11
CA VAL A 79 -9.01 -9.72 -24.56
C VAL A 79 -9.95 -10.84 -25.00
N TYR A 80 -10.86 -10.54 -25.91
CA TYR A 80 -11.78 -11.54 -26.44
C TYR A 80 -11.05 -12.57 -27.31
N ASN A 81 -11.18 -13.84 -26.95
CA ASN A 81 -10.69 -14.99 -27.69
C ASN A 81 -11.84 -15.60 -28.53
N HIS A 82 -11.72 -15.48 -29.85
CA HIS A 82 -12.72 -15.94 -30.79
C HIS A 82 -12.84 -17.48 -30.88
N ASP A 83 -11.79 -18.23 -30.59
CA ASP A 83 -11.88 -19.70 -30.69
C ASP A 83 -12.55 -20.31 -29.46
N GLU A 84 -12.27 -19.73 -28.29
CA GLU A 84 -12.75 -20.21 -27.00
C GLU A 84 -14.04 -19.51 -26.52
N LYS A 85 -14.45 -18.44 -27.20
CA LYS A 85 -15.64 -17.64 -26.86
C LYS A 85 -15.59 -17.13 -25.42
N CYS A 86 -14.43 -16.65 -25.01
CA CYS A 86 -14.17 -16.14 -23.67
C CYS A 86 -13.30 -14.88 -23.73
N PHE A 87 -13.21 -14.16 -22.62
CA PHE A 87 -12.25 -13.09 -22.41
C PHE A 87 -11.09 -13.64 -21.58
N GLU A 88 -9.86 -13.40 -22.02
CA GLU A 88 -8.65 -13.89 -21.35
C GLU A 88 -7.66 -12.77 -21.12
N GLY A 89 -7.00 -12.78 -19.98
CA GLY A 89 -5.92 -11.84 -19.72
C GLY A 89 -5.46 -11.86 -18.28
N THR A 90 -5.12 -10.70 -17.76
CA THR A 90 -4.46 -10.59 -16.46
C THR A 90 -5.06 -9.48 -15.61
N ASP A 91 -4.97 -9.70 -14.32
CA ASP A 91 -5.34 -8.78 -13.26
C ASP A 91 -4.13 -8.62 -12.35
N THR A 92 -3.61 -7.41 -12.29
CA THR A 92 -2.58 -7.03 -11.33
C THR A 92 -3.28 -6.34 -10.17
N TYR A 93 -3.19 -6.93 -8.98
CA TYR A 93 -3.76 -6.43 -7.75
C TYR A 93 -2.62 -6.12 -6.79
N SER A 94 -2.65 -4.96 -6.14
CA SER A 94 -1.77 -4.64 -5.01
C SER A 94 -2.60 -4.21 -3.81
N GLU A 95 -2.23 -4.67 -2.63
CA GLU A 95 -2.78 -4.18 -1.36
C GLU A 95 -1.63 -3.82 -0.43
N GLU A 96 -1.88 -2.87 0.46
CA GLU A 96 -0.93 -2.55 1.52
C GLU A 96 -0.97 -3.68 2.57
N ASP A 97 0.20 -4.23 2.86
CA ASP A 97 0.39 -5.25 3.89
C ASP A 97 1.42 -4.74 4.92
N LEU A 98 1.43 -5.37 6.10
CA LEU A 98 2.29 -4.94 7.21
C LEU A 98 3.38 -5.96 7.47
N GLY A 99 4.62 -5.48 7.53
CA GLY A 99 5.78 -6.22 7.96
C GLY A 99 6.28 -5.74 9.32
N ASP A 100 7.16 -6.53 9.91
CA ASP A 100 7.87 -6.16 11.11
C ASP A 100 9.33 -6.55 10.98
N HIS A 101 10.23 -5.56 11.04
CA HIS A 101 11.67 -5.77 10.90
C HIS A 101 12.34 -5.88 12.27
N PRO A 102 12.86 -7.05 12.67
CA PRO A 102 13.56 -7.19 13.94
C PRO A 102 14.84 -6.36 13.96
N CYS A 103 14.99 -5.49 14.95
CA CYS A 103 16.13 -4.59 15.07
C CYS A 103 16.61 -4.42 16.52
N GLU A 104 17.66 -3.63 16.70
CA GLU A 104 18.11 -3.22 18.02
C GLU A 104 18.55 -1.76 17.99
N ILE A 105 17.58 -0.85 18.19
CA ILE A 105 17.87 0.57 18.34
C ILE A 105 17.92 0.88 19.83
N ILE A 106 19.11 1.27 20.30
CA ILE A 106 19.37 1.53 21.71
C ILE A 106 19.37 3.04 21.95
N ILE A 107 18.51 3.47 22.87
CA ILE A 107 18.41 4.86 23.31
C ILE A 107 18.97 4.92 24.73
N THR A 108 19.95 5.80 24.95
CA THR A 108 20.54 6.00 26.26
C THR A 108 20.60 7.48 26.63
N PHE A 109 20.27 7.81 27.88
CA PHE A 109 20.38 9.18 28.38
C PHE A 109 20.51 9.25 29.90
N SER A 110 20.88 10.41 30.43
CA SER A 110 21.12 10.61 31.87
C SER A 110 19.86 10.45 32.71
N LYS A 111 19.99 9.81 33.89
CA LYS A 111 18.92 9.72 34.90
C LYS A 111 18.62 11.04 35.62
N GLU A 112 19.47 12.05 35.44
CA GLU A 112 19.34 13.33 36.14
C GLU A 112 18.20 14.20 35.57
N LEU A 113 17.68 13.85 34.39
CA LEU A 113 16.56 14.55 33.77
C LEU A 113 15.21 14.03 34.28
N TRP A 114 14.30 14.95 34.54
CA TRP A 114 12.91 14.64 34.88
C TRP A 114 12.04 14.76 33.63
N PHE A 115 11.22 13.74 33.37
CA PHE A 115 10.25 13.75 32.28
C PHE A 115 9.18 12.71 32.60
N ASP A 116 8.01 12.85 31.98
CA ASP A 116 6.92 11.88 32.13
C ASP A 116 7.01 10.80 31.05
N ARG A 117 7.43 11.19 29.83
CA ARG A 117 7.53 10.32 28.67
C ARG A 117 8.52 10.86 27.63
N LEU A 118 9.18 9.98 26.90
CA LEU A 118 9.90 10.28 25.66
C LEU A 118 9.08 9.74 24.49
N ASP A 119 8.68 10.62 23.58
CA ASP A 119 8.04 10.23 22.32
C ASP A 119 9.07 10.20 21.21
N ILE A 120 9.05 9.14 20.41
CA ILE A 120 9.87 9.00 19.20
C ILE A 120 8.92 8.71 18.05
N SER A 121 8.94 9.50 16.98
CA SER A 121 8.29 9.15 15.71
C SER A 121 9.35 8.84 14.66
N ILE A 122 9.04 7.90 13.78
CA ILE A 122 9.83 7.57 12.60
C ILE A 122 8.86 7.59 11.42
N GLU A 123 9.15 8.45 10.46
CA GLU A 123 8.41 8.62 9.23
C GLU A 123 9.38 8.45 8.06
N ASP A 124 9.14 7.43 7.25
CA ASP A 124 9.79 7.22 5.97
C ASP A 124 8.69 6.99 4.94
N ILE A 125 8.46 8.00 4.11
CA ILE A 125 7.41 8.00 3.12
C ILE A 125 8.09 8.15 1.77
N TYR A 126 8.27 7.02 1.07
CA TYR A 126 8.68 6.85 -0.33
C TYR A 126 9.58 7.96 -0.93
N ASP A 127 10.85 7.63 -1.15
CA ASP A 127 11.88 8.45 -1.82
C ASP A 127 12.40 9.67 -1.02
N GLU A 128 12.16 9.74 0.29
CA GLU A 128 12.75 10.74 1.19
C GLU A 128 13.67 10.08 2.24
N ASP A 129 14.67 10.80 2.76
CA ASP A 129 15.44 10.30 3.91
C ASP A 129 14.50 10.12 5.12
N PRO A 130 14.62 9.04 5.91
CA PRO A 130 13.74 8.81 7.04
C PRO A 130 13.84 9.95 8.04
N LEU A 131 12.69 10.55 8.36
CA LEU A 131 12.54 11.58 9.35
C LEU A 131 12.27 10.95 10.71
N THR A 132 13.18 11.14 11.65
CA THR A 132 12.92 10.76 13.04
C THR A 132 12.69 12.01 13.89
N THR A 133 11.86 11.91 14.92
CA THR A 133 11.66 12.99 15.89
C THR A 133 11.61 12.44 17.30
N ALA A 134 12.57 12.84 18.14
CA ALA A 134 12.58 12.56 19.56
C ALA A 134 12.09 13.77 20.36
N ARG A 135 11.18 13.56 21.32
CA ARG A 135 10.61 14.63 22.14
C ARG A 135 10.33 14.21 23.58
N PHE A 136 10.88 14.97 24.53
CA PHE A 136 10.45 14.83 25.93
C PHE A 136 9.08 15.48 26.17
N ILE A 137 8.24 14.75 26.89
CA ILE A 137 6.95 15.22 27.41
C ILE A 137 7.09 15.42 28.91
N ILE A 138 6.79 16.65 29.36
CA ILE A 138 6.83 17.08 30.76
C ILE A 138 5.47 17.71 31.07
N LEU A 139 4.65 17.03 31.85
CA LEU A 139 3.30 17.45 32.23
C LEU A 139 3.34 18.46 33.38
N ASN A 140 4.25 18.26 34.34
CA ASN A 140 4.31 19.03 35.59
C ASN A 140 5.73 19.49 35.92
N GLY A 141 6.31 20.34 35.08
CA GLY A 141 7.63 20.90 35.32
C GLY A 141 8.10 21.82 34.20
N PRO A 142 9.19 22.57 34.41
CA PRO A 142 9.79 23.35 33.35
C PRO A 142 10.54 22.43 32.39
N TYR A 143 10.45 22.76 31.09
CA TYR A 143 11.39 22.30 30.08
C TYR A 143 12.65 23.16 30.16
N THR A 144 13.82 22.55 30.23
CA THR A 144 15.09 23.25 30.45
C THR A 144 16.09 23.01 29.32
N ILE A 145 17.22 23.71 29.34
CA ILE A 145 18.26 23.56 28.31
C ILE A 145 18.94 22.18 28.37
N GLU A 146 18.97 21.55 29.53
CA GLU A 146 19.44 20.18 29.70
C GLU A 146 18.54 19.19 28.95
N HIS A 147 17.22 19.42 28.93
CA HIS A 147 16.27 18.63 28.13
C HIS A 147 16.53 18.81 26.64
N GLU A 148 16.71 20.06 26.18
CA GLU A 148 17.03 20.35 24.78
C GLU A 148 18.33 19.67 24.33
N THR A 149 19.36 19.74 25.18
CA THR A 149 20.67 19.15 24.89
C THR A 149 20.59 17.63 24.81
N CYS A 150 19.89 17.01 25.76
CA CYS A 150 19.70 15.57 25.77
C CYS A 150 18.80 15.10 24.63
N GLN A 151 17.74 15.85 24.31
CA GLN A 151 16.85 15.52 23.19
C GLN A 151 17.60 15.55 21.87
N LYS A 152 18.49 16.53 21.65
CA LYS A 152 19.37 16.57 20.45
C LYS A 152 20.31 15.37 20.38
N ALA A 153 20.91 14.99 21.51
CA ALA A 153 21.77 13.81 21.55
C ALA A 153 21.00 12.52 21.23
N ILE A 154 19.79 12.38 21.79
CA ILE A 154 18.89 11.25 21.50
C ILE A 154 18.47 11.26 20.02
N GLN A 155 18.14 12.43 19.47
CA GLN A 155 17.79 12.63 18.07
C GLN A 155 18.91 12.14 17.15
N GLU A 156 20.14 12.61 17.36
CA GLU A 156 21.31 12.19 16.57
C GLU A 156 21.55 10.66 16.66
N MET A 157 21.39 10.07 17.85
CA MET A 157 21.53 8.62 18.05
C MET A 157 20.46 7.81 17.33
N ILE A 158 19.22 8.28 17.32
CA ILE A 158 18.11 7.61 16.67
C ILE A 158 18.23 7.78 15.15
N ASP A 159 18.55 8.97 14.65
CA ASP A 159 18.74 9.23 13.23
C ASP A 159 19.78 8.26 12.63
N GLU A 160 20.94 8.09 13.26
CA GLU A 160 21.97 7.17 12.77
C GLU A 160 21.48 5.71 12.74
N GLN A 161 20.87 5.23 13.83
CA GLN A 161 20.44 3.85 13.94
C GLN A 161 19.24 3.53 13.04
N VAL A 162 18.26 4.44 12.96
CA VAL A 162 17.09 4.29 12.08
C VAL A 162 17.53 4.28 10.63
N ASN A 163 18.39 5.20 10.18
CA ASN A 163 18.91 5.18 8.81
C ASN A 163 19.53 3.82 8.43
N ILE A 164 20.26 3.20 9.36
CA ILE A 164 20.86 1.88 9.13
C ILE A 164 19.80 0.78 9.01
N GLU A 165 18.77 0.80 9.87
CA GLU A 165 17.73 -0.23 9.85
C GLU A 165 16.77 -0.06 8.68
N VAL A 166 16.38 1.18 8.36
CA VAL A 166 15.52 1.52 7.20
C VAL A 166 16.15 1.05 5.90
N ALA A 167 17.45 1.34 5.68
CA ALA A 167 18.15 0.91 4.48
C ALA A 167 18.14 -0.63 4.28
N LYS A 168 18.02 -1.42 5.35
CA LYS A 168 17.89 -2.88 5.25
C LYS A 168 16.49 -3.32 4.83
N ILE A 169 15.47 -2.55 5.19
CA ILE A 169 14.07 -2.83 4.84
C ILE A 169 13.84 -2.45 3.36
N GLU A 170 14.37 -1.32 2.90
CA GLU A 170 14.26 -0.88 1.51
C GLU A 170 14.95 -1.82 0.51
N ASP A 171 16.01 -2.53 0.92
CA ASP A 171 16.64 -3.59 0.11
C ASP A 171 15.64 -4.72 -0.26
N GLU A 172 14.50 -4.83 0.44
CA GLU A 172 13.46 -5.82 0.20
C GLU A 172 12.32 -5.35 -0.74
N GLY A 173 12.26 -4.06 -1.07
CA GLY A 173 11.25 -3.49 -1.96
C GLY A 173 10.80 -2.09 -1.57
N GLN A 174 9.74 -1.61 -2.22
CA GLN A 174 9.14 -0.33 -1.89
C GLN A 174 8.33 -0.46 -0.59
N VAL A 175 8.76 0.27 0.45
CA VAL A 175 8.22 0.18 1.82
C VAL A 175 7.93 1.57 2.37
N GLY A 176 7.03 1.66 3.35
CA GLY A 176 6.75 2.87 4.10
C GLY A 176 6.86 2.60 5.60
N ILE A 177 7.41 3.55 6.36
CA ILE A 177 7.49 3.45 7.82
C ILE A 177 6.75 4.65 8.40
N ASN A 178 5.75 4.37 9.23
CA ASN A 178 5.06 5.40 9.98
C ASN A 178 4.72 4.84 11.36
N THR A 179 5.65 5.01 12.28
CA THR A 179 5.54 4.43 13.62
C THR A 179 5.89 5.44 14.70
N SER A 180 5.32 5.23 15.89
CA SER A 180 5.61 6.05 17.05
C SER A 180 5.76 5.21 18.31
N PHE A 181 6.74 5.57 19.12
CA PHE A 181 7.05 4.94 20.39
C PHE A 181 6.86 5.97 21.50
N SER A 182 6.05 5.59 22.49
CA SER A 182 5.79 6.38 23.68
C SER A 182 6.43 5.68 24.88
N ILE A 183 7.62 6.13 25.27
CA ILE A 183 8.46 5.46 26.27
C ILE A 183 8.28 6.15 27.62
N HIS A 184 7.67 5.47 28.58
CA HIS A 184 7.51 5.99 29.93
C HIS A 184 8.74 5.70 30.79
N LEU A 185 8.96 6.49 31.84
CA LEU A 185 10.08 6.31 32.78
C LEU A 185 10.16 4.87 33.35
N ASN A 186 9.01 4.23 33.57
CA ASN A 186 8.94 2.87 34.11
C ASN A 186 9.31 1.78 33.09
N ASP A 187 9.35 2.11 31.79
CA ASP A 187 9.74 1.20 30.72
C ASP A 187 11.26 1.17 30.52
N LEU A 188 11.98 2.09 31.17
CA LEU A 188 13.42 2.25 31.03
C LEU A 188 14.18 1.32 31.96
N GLN A 189 15.23 0.70 31.44
CA GLN A 189 16.24 0.04 32.24
C GLN A 189 17.19 1.08 32.81
N ALA A 190 17.63 0.88 34.05
CA ALA A 190 18.28 1.92 34.81
C ALA A 190 19.56 1.37 35.47
N GLU A 191 20.73 1.64 34.89
CA GLU A 191 22.04 1.18 35.38
C GLU A 191 23.06 2.32 35.38
N ASP A 192 23.96 2.39 36.36
CA ASP A 192 25.09 3.34 36.43
C ASP A 192 24.78 4.82 36.09
N GLY A 193 23.63 5.33 36.54
CA GLY A 193 23.22 6.73 36.30
C GLY A 193 22.65 7.01 34.90
N ILE A 194 22.44 5.98 34.08
CA ILE A 194 21.92 6.05 32.72
C ILE A 194 20.58 5.30 32.63
N TYR A 195 19.62 5.88 31.91
CA TYR A 195 18.45 5.18 31.42
C TYR A 195 18.72 4.61 30.04
N THR A 196 18.23 3.40 29.80
CA THR A 196 18.34 2.67 28.53
C THR A 196 16.96 2.16 28.10
N TYR A 197 16.65 2.33 26.84
CA TYR A 197 15.51 1.70 26.17
C TYR A 197 15.99 1.02 24.90
N LYS A 198 15.35 -0.11 24.57
CA LYS A 198 15.59 -0.84 23.32
C LYS A 198 14.30 -0.89 22.52
N ILE A 199 14.34 -0.38 21.29
CA ILE A 199 13.35 -0.70 20.27
C ILE A 199 13.84 -1.98 19.59
N ASP A 200 13.04 -3.04 19.69
CA ASP A 200 13.38 -4.40 19.22
C ASP A 200 12.82 -4.73 17.84
N SER A 201 11.99 -3.85 17.29
CA SER A 201 11.26 -4.06 16.05
C SER A 201 10.83 -2.72 15.44
N LEU A 202 10.89 -2.65 14.10
CA LEU A 202 10.35 -1.55 13.30
C LEU A 202 9.21 -2.07 12.43
N PRO A 203 7.95 -1.68 12.74
CA PRO A 203 6.83 -1.92 11.85
C PRO A 203 6.99 -1.13 10.56
N TYR A 204 6.72 -1.75 9.43
CA TYR A 204 6.72 -1.12 8.11
C TYR A 204 5.52 -1.61 7.30
N SER A 205 5.09 -0.83 6.31
CA SER A 205 4.14 -1.26 5.30
C SER A 205 4.83 -1.47 3.96
N TYR A 206 4.28 -2.35 3.13
CA TYR A 206 4.79 -2.62 1.78
C TYR A 206 3.63 -2.93 0.84
N GLU A 207 3.82 -2.69 -0.45
CA GLU A 207 2.83 -3.05 -1.45
C GLU A 207 2.97 -4.53 -1.86
N ASN A 208 1.97 -5.35 -1.52
CA ASN A 208 1.91 -6.75 -1.92
C ASN A 208 1.27 -6.86 -3.31
N CYS A 209 2.08 -6.80 -4.36
CA CYS A 209 1.62 -6.90 -5.74
C CYS A 209 1.54 -8.36 -6.22
N ARG A 210 0.39 -8.75 -6.77
CA ARG A 210 0.12 -10.08 -7.33
C ARG A 210 -0.52 -9.95 -8.70
N THR A 211 -0.05 -10.75 -9.65
CA THR A 211 -0.67 -10.85 -10.97
C THR A 211 -1.34 -12.21 -11.12
N GLU A 212 -2.64 -12.20 -11.39
CA GLU A 212 -3.45 -13.39 -11.62
C GLU A 212 -3.92 -13.45 -13.08
N SER A 213 -3.93 -14.66 -13.66
CA SER A 213 -4.61 -14.88 -14.94
C SER A 213 -6.12 -14.91 -14.75
N ARG A 214 -6.86 -14.26 -15.65
CA ARG A 214 -8.32 -14.20 -15.66
C ARG A 214 -8.86 -14.80 -16.95
N THR A 215 -9.87 -15.66 -16.82
CA THR A 215 -10.65 -16.20 -17.94
C THR A 215 -12.13 -16.04 -17.61
N ILE A 216 -12.86 -15.34 -18.47
CA ILE A 216 -14.28 -15.01 -18.28
C ILE A 216 -15.05 -15.55 -19.48
N SER A 217 -15.84 -16.60 -19.27
CA SER A 217 -16.57 -17.27 -20.36
C SER A 217 -17.85 -16.53 -20.72
N LEU A 218 -18.14 -16.39 -22.02
CA LEU A 218 -19.42 -15.88 -22.54
C LEU A 218 -20.44 -17.01 -22.77
N ILE A 219 -20.20 -18.19 -22.16
CA ILE A 219 -21.07 -19.36 -22.21
C ILE A 219 -21.57 -19.62 -20.78
N PRO A 220 -22.89 -19.76 -20.56
CA PRO A 220 -23.47 -19.99 -19.25
C PRO A 220 -23.11 -21.35 -18.61
#